data_AF-A0A1V3N1U1-F1
#
_entry.id   AF-A0A1V3N1U1-F1
#
_cell.length_a   1.000
_cell.length_b   1.000
_cell.length_c   1.000
_cell.angle_alpha   90.00
_cell.angle_beta   90.00
_cell.angle_gamma   90.00
#
_symmetry.space_group_name_H-M   'P 1'
#
loop_
_entity.id
_entity.type
_entity.pdbx_description
1 polymer ?
#
loop_
_entity_poly.entity_id
_entity_poly.type
_entity_poly.pdbx_seq_one_letter_code
_entity_poly.pdbx_strand_id
1 'polypeptide(L)'
;MNNNYNFPASEELNRIIAKKSEQIGKTFNGPPYVAIQTIVRAIDILFTFHPEITNEDHFDMELIKFGWPQLLKPFYFNLKIDEISPLPSTTEKLRNWAISNLIHSGKIALCQQILSYEKADLISIKRQTDKHFIFECLHSNTGIERFDRESMDFLKHNIISRIIEDKKAALSFDVDRIAKEFKKLIKNPFGDYISYQTTPDIDDYYNEQGHYLLLKMQGYDNFDPNDKFGGIEYHKYITIIELIIGVAIKHSDACLYLKGKKPNVQLENLISYTQNKNNAINDYASYIGWDRHIVKQIFECITLTKENFDYYLEYPAPPPPMFIEVSGSLLIRSIAGCLGNPFALLNRELKRKFIKDFDKAVNNREDRFRKELFNFFSKESIIKIDREIKISFDDVKTDIDAIVYNKETNTLGLFQLKWQDPFSHSIKERFSRINNLFPKANEWLTKIKRWLSTFDDRTILNALQIENVLGEKRTIERVYLFVLARNQINFTGIEMDETAAWGSWYQLIEAYSTIHTTLNDPIEDMFVRLKASSPQERIKREKAPDLGDFCIDFGDLKLTN
;
A
#
# COMPACT_ATOMS: atom_id res chain seq x y z
N MET A 1 52.43 -4.18 12.43
CA MET A 1 51.26 -4.96 12.87
C MET A 1 50.01 -4.21 12.43
N ASN A 2 49.54 -4.45 11.21
CA ASN A 2 48.25 -3.95 10.71
C ASN A 2 47.27 -5.11 10.77
N ASN A 3 46.34 -5.08 11.73
CA ASN A 3 45.21 -6.00 11.77
C ASN A 3 44.26 -5.69 10.60
N ASN A 4 44.53 -6.25 9.42
CA ASN A 4 43.55 -6.35 8.35
C ASN A 4 42.51 -7.39 8.76
N TYR A 5 41.54 -6.97 9.57
CA TYR A 5 40.28 -7.69 9.64
C TYR A 5 39.61 -7.55 8.27
N ASN A 6 39.65 -8.61 7.46
CA ASN A 6 38.79 -8.71 6.28
C ASN A 6 37.35 -8.77 6.79
N PHE A 7 36.68 -7.62 6.81
CA PHE A 7 35.25 -7.55 7.09
C PHE A 7 34.50 -8.29 5.97
N PRO A 8 33.37 -8.94 6.27
CA PRO A 8 32.45 -9.42 5.24
C PRO A 8 32.15 -8.30 4.23
N ALA A 9 32.02 -8.63 2.94
CA ALA A 9 31.83 -7.65 1.86
C ALA A 9 30.68 -6.67 2.14
N SER A 10 29.61 -7.15 2.77
CA SER A 10 28.46 -6.34 3.13
C SER A 10 28.68 -5.40 4.31
N GLU A 11 29.52 -5.76 5.28
CA GLU A 11 29.90 -4.82 6.35
C GLU A 11 30.72 -3.67 5.79
N GLU A 12 31.61 -3.94 4.83
CA GLU A 12 32.36 -2.92 4.12
C GLU A 12 31.44 -2.02 3.29
N LEU A 13 30.56 -2.61 2.47
CA LEU A 13 29.56 -1.85 1.70
C LEU A 13 28.70 -0.98 2.63
N ASN A 14 28.22 -1.52 3.75
CA ASN A 14 27.44 -0.79 4.73
C ASN A 14 28.19 0.43 5.29
N ARG A 15 29.48 0.31 5.59
CA ARG A 15 30.30 1.46 6.04
C ARG A 15 30.46 2.52 4.97
N ILE A 16 30.69 2.12 3.71
CA ILE A 16 30.80 3.06 2.60
C ILE A 16 29.49 3.82 2.40
N ILE A 17 28.36 3.10 2.42
CA ILE A 17 27.03 3.67 2.24
C ILE A 17 26.65 4.58 3.43
N ALA A 18 26.98 4.21 4.66
CA ALA A 18 26.78 5.05 5.85
C ALA A 18 27.57 6.38 5.75
N LYS A 19 28.82 6.34 5.27
CA LYS A 19 29.59 7.57 5.05
C LYS A 19 28.98 8.45 3.95
N LYS A 20 28.42 7.86 2.90
CA LYS A 20 27.72 8.61 1.85
C LYS A 20 26.41 9.21 2.36
N SER A 21 25.66 8.51 3.22
CA SER A 21 24.40 9.04 3.78
C SER A 21 24.60 10.29 4.64
N GLU A 22 25.76 10.45 5.29
CA GLU A 22 26.11 11.67 6.02
C GLU A 22 26.14 12.94 5.16
N GLN A 23 26.23 12.81 3.83
CA GLN A 23 26.25 13.95 2.91
C GLN A 23 24.84 14.39 2.47
N ILE A 24 23.81 13.59 2.75
CA ILE A 24 22.43 13.91 2.38
C ILE A 24 21.99 15.19 3.09
N GLY A 25 21.43 16.11 2.31
CA GLY A 25 20.97 17.42 2.79
C GLY A 25 22.07 18.47 2.98
N LYS A 26 23.36 18.11 3.01
CA LYS A 26 24.48 19.06 3.19
C LYS A 26 24.79 19.91 1.96
N THR A 27 24.30 19.52 0.79
CA THR A 27 24.52 20.24 -0.48
C THR A 27 23.63 21.48 -0.63
N PHE A 28 22.67 21.67 0.28
CA PHE A 28 21.73 22.80 0.26
C PHE A 28 22.08 23.84 1.32
N ASN A 29 22.35 25.07 0.88
CA ASN A 29 22.79 26.16 1.75
C ASN A 29 21.65 27.15 2.10
N GLY A 30 20.41 26.83 1.78
CA GLY A 30 19.24 27.68 2.05
C GLY A 30 18.44 27.26 3.28
N PRO A 31 17.35 28.00 3.61
CA PRO A 31 16.46 27.64 4.70
C PRO A 31 15.79 26.27 4.48
N PRO A 32 15.61 25.43 5.53
CA PRO A 32 15.02 24.10 5.41
C PRO A 32 13.64 24.10 4.72
N TYR A 33 12.83 25.12 4.94
CA TYR A 33 11.54 25.29 4.27
C TYR A 33 11.67 25.30 2.74
N VAL A 34 12.64 26.03 2.19
CA VAL A 34 12.84 26.13 0.74
C VAL A 34 13.26 24.77 0.19
N ALA A 35 14.08 24.02 0.93
CA ALA A 35 14.48 22.67 0.56
C ALA A 35 13.26 21.73 0.51
N ILE A 36 12.46 21.70 1.60
CA ILE A 36 11.23 20.88 1.69
C ILE A 36 10.30 21.20 0.52
N GLN A 37 10.00 22.47 0.29
CA GLN A 37 9.11 22.85 -0.80
C GLN A 37 9.64 22.47 -2.18
N THR A 38 10.95 22.63 -2.40
CA THR A 38 11.60 22.26 -3.65
C THR A 38 11.53 20.75 -3.88
N ILE A 39 11.76 19.94 -2.84
CA ILE A 39 11.64 18.48 -2.88
C ILE A 39 10.20 18.07 -3.19
N VAL A 40 9.22 18.67 -2.49
CA VAL A 40 7.79 18.35 -2.67
C VAL A 40 7.30 18.68 -4.08
N ARG A 41 7.71 19.83 -4.62
CA ARG A 41 7.40 20.20 -6.01
C ARG A 41 8.02 19.23 -7.02
N ALA A 42 9.25 18.79 -6.77
CA ALA A 42 9.90 17.82 -7.65
C ALA A 42 9.14 16.48 -7.64
N ILE A 43 8.78 15.94 -6.48
CA ILE A 43 8.03 14.68 -6.41
C ILE A 43 6.60 14.82 -6.95
N ASP A 44 5.95 15.97 -6.75
CA ASP A 44 4.61 16.22 -7.31
C ASP A 44 4.63 16.18 -8.84
N ILE A 45 5.67 16.70 -9.48
CA ILE A 45 5.83 16.63 -10.93
C ILE A 45 6.18 15.21 -11.37
N LEU A 46 7.20 14.61 -10.75
CA LEU A 46 7.74 13.31 -11.18
C LEU A 46 6.75 12.17 -10.97
N PHE A 47 5.98 12.16 -9.87
CA PHE A 47 5.00 11.11 -9.61
C PHE A 47 3.65 11.32 -10.29
N THR A 48 3.31 12.55 -10.68
CA THR A 48 1.97 12.84 -11.26
C THR A 48 1.98 12.93 -12.79
N PHE A 49 3.03 13.48 -13.39
CA PHE A 49 3.03 13.87 -14.81
C PHE A 49 4.13 13.22 -15.66
N HIS A 50 4.78 12.16 -15.18
CA HIS A 50 5.80 11.50 -15.99
C HIS A 50 5.18 10.91 -17.27
N PRO A 51 5.65 11.30 -18.47
CA PRO A 51 5.19 10.73 -19.73
C PRO A 51 5.68 9.28 -19.88
N GLU A 52 5.10 8.57 -20.86
CA GLU A 52 5.38 7.18 -21.23
C GLU A 52 6.86 6.80 -21.02
N ILE A 53 7.07 5.84 -20.12
CA ILE A 53 8.34 5.63 -19.40
C ILE A 53 9.23 4.68 -20.22
N THR A 54 10.48 5.08 -20.50
CA THR A 54 11.51 4.14 -21.00
C THR A 54 12.07 3.29 -19.85
N ASN A 55 12.79 2.20 -20.12
CA ASN A 55 13.35 1.37 -19.04
C ASN A 55 14.32 2.13 -18.10
N GLU A 56 15.08 3.11 -18.62
CA GLU A 56 15.96 3.95 -17.80
C GLU A 56 15.14 4.90 -16.89
N ASP A 57 14.08 5.49 -17.43
CA ASP A 57 13.15 6.33 -16.65
C ASP A 57 12.50 5.52 -15.52
N HIS A 58 12.19 4.24 -15.74
CA HIS A 58 11.63 3.36 -14.70
C HIS A 58 12.57 3.18 -13.50
N PHE A 59 13.87 3.01 -13.76
CA PHE A 59 14.87 2.84 -12.70
C PHE A 59 15.08 4.13 -11.91
N ASP A 60 15.18 5.28 -12.58
CA ASP A 60 15.30 6.58 -11.92
C ASP A 60 14.07 6.88 -11.06
N MET A 61 12.87 6.55 -11.53
CA MET A 61 11.64 6.69 -10.74
C MET A 61 11.65 5.82 -9.47
N GLU A 62 12.20 4.61 -9.54
CA GLU A 62 12.35 3.75 -8.36
C GLU A 62 13.36 4.37 -7.37
N LEU A 63 14.50 4.89 -7.87
CA LEU A 63 15.45 5.63 -7.03
C LEU A 63 14.78 6.84 -6.36
N ILE A 64 13.95 7.60 -7.07
CA ILE A 64 13.25 8.76 -6.49
C ILE A 64 12.27 8.33 -5.39
N LYS A 65 11.54 7.20 -5.55
CA LYS A 65 10.66 6.66 -4.50
C LYS A 65 11.42 6.34 -3.21
N PHE A 66 12.59 5.72 -3.32
CA PHE A 66 13.44 5.43 -2.17
C PHE A 66 14.15 6.69 -1.63
N GLY A 67 14.44 7.65 -2.49
CA GLY A 67 15.26 8.82 -2.19
C GLY A 67 14.54 9.98 -1.51
N TRP A 68 13.28 10.23 -1.85
CA TRP A 68 12.53 11.35 -1.27
C TRP A 68 12.42 11.33 0.26
N PRO A 69 12.15 10.19 0.96
CA PRO A 69 12.04 10.22 2.41
C PRO A 69 13.40 10.51 3.06
N GLN A 70 14.47 9.94 2.52
CA GLN A 70 15.84 10.15 3.00
C GLN A 70 16.30 11.60 2.78
N LEU A 71 15.97 12.19 1.63
CA LEU A 71 16.34 13.57 1.34
C LEU A 71 15.56 14.58 2.18
N LEU A 72 14.28 14.31 2.44
CA LEU A 72 13.41 15.23 3.19
C LEU A 72 13.76 15.27 4.69
N LYS A 73 14.14 14.13 5.26
CA LYS A 73 14.34 13.93 6.70
C LYS A 73 15.33 14.91 7.36
N PRO A 74 16.54 15.18 6.82
CA PRO A 74 17.47 16.16 7.40
C PRO A 74 16.91 17.58 7.55
N PHE A 75 16.01 17.99 6.65
CA PHE A 75 15.42 19.33 6.68
C PHE A 75 14.36 19.48 7.76
N TYR A 76 13.69 18.39 8.16
CA TYR A 76 12.75 18.39 9.29
C TYR A 76 13.45 18.53 10.64
N PHE A 77 14.63 17.92 10.83
CA PHE A 77 15.42 18.09 12.06
C PHE A 77 15.75 19.57 12.32
N ASN A 78 16.03 20.32 11.25
CA ASN A 78 16.41 21.73 11.33
C ASN A 78 15.24 22.70 11.12
N LEU A 79 14.02 22.19 10.90
CA LEU A 79 12.85 23.02 10.63
C LEU A 79 12.43 23.80 11.88
N LYS A 80 12.32 25.12 11.72
CA LYS A 80 11.80 26.04 12.73
C LYS A 80 10.35 26.37 12.42
N ILE A 81 9.44 25.69 13.11
CA ILE A 81 8.00 25.79 12.89
C ILE A 81 7.46 27.21 13.14
N ASP A 82 8.06 27.96 14.05
CA ASP A 82 7.55 29.28 14.44
C ASP A 82 7.96 30.41 13.47
N GLU A 83 8.84 30.14 12.50
CA GLU A 83 9.30 31.14 11.54
C GLU A 83 8.38 31.17 10.31
N ILE A 84 7.86 32.36 9.97
CA ILE A 84 7.12 32.57 8.72
C ILE A 84 8.13 32.73 7.59
N SER A 85 8.06 31.85 6.59
CA SER A 85 8.90 31.92 5.40
C SER A 85 8.08 32.30 4.16
N PRO A 86 8.60 33.18 3.29
CA PRO A 86 7.91 33.57 2.06
C PRO A 86 7.91 32.41 1.06
N LEU A 87 6.83 32.28 0.28
CA LEU A 87 6.71 31.25 -0.74
C LEU A 87 7.85 31.38 -1.78
N PRO A 88 8.79 30.43 -1.87
CA PRO A 88 9.87 30.48 -2.84
C PRO A 88 9.34 30.18 -4.24
N SER A 89 9.85 30.89 -5.24
CA SER A 89 9.76 30.46 -6.64
C SER A 89 10.82 29.39 -6.91
N THR A 90 10.42 28.28 -7.54
CA THR A 90 11.37 27.27 -7.99
C THR A 90 12.15 27.83 -9.17
N THR A 91 13.47 27.79 -9.07
CA THR A 91 14.39 28.11 -10.18
C THR A 91 14.88 26.82 -10.81
N GLU A 92 15.43 26.90 -12.03
CA GLU A 92 16.08 25.76 -12.67
C GLU A 92 17.19 25.14 -11.81
N LYS A 93 17.98 25.98 -11.13
CA LYS A 93 19.01 25.51 -10.18
C LYS A 93 18.43 24.69 -9.04
N LEU A 94 17.31 25.15 -8.46
CA LEU A 94 16.62 24.43 -7.38
C LEU A 94 16.04 23.11 -7.86
N ARG A 95 15.44 23.08 -9.05
CA ARG A 95 14.92 21.86 -9.67
C ARG A 95 16.03 20.83 -9.92
N ASN A 96 17.11 21.24 -10.57
CA ASN A 96 18.23 20.35 -10.89
C ASN A 96 18.89 19.83 -9.60
N TRP A 97 18.99 20.68 -8.57
CA TRP A 97 19.43 20.24 -7.24
C TRP A 97 18.50 19.17 -6.67
N ALA A 98 17.18 19.37 -6.69
CA ALA A 98 16.21 18.44 -6.13
C ALA A 98 16.30 17.06 -6.79
N ILE A 99 16.24 17.01 -8.13
CA ILE A 99 16.25 15.77 -8.91
C ILE A 99 17.56 15.00 -8.67
N SER A 100 18.70 15.69 -8.78
CA SER A 100 20.01 15.06 -8.57
C SER A 100 20.15 14.48 -7.15
N ASN A 101 19.69 15.22 -6.12
CA ASN A 101 19.76 14.75 -4.74
C ASN A 101 18.72 13.67 -4.42
N LEU A 102 17.56 13.67 -5.08
CA LEU A 102 16.56 12.59 -4.98
C LEU A 102 17.15 11.28 -5.50
N ILE A 103 17.74 11.30 -6.70
CA ILE A 103 18.40 10.13 -7.29
C ILE A 103 19.57 9.67 -6.41
N HIS A 104 20.43 10.60 -5.96
CA HIS A 104 21.57 10.26 -5.11
C HIS A 104 21.14 9.61 -3.78
N SER A 105 20.13 10.20 -3.12
CA SER A 105 19.56 9.65 -1.88
C SER A 105 18.89 8.30 -2.13
N GLY A 106 18.26 8.14 -3.30
CA GLY A 106 17.66 6.90 -3.78
C GLY A 106 18.66 5.77 -3.92
N LYS A 107 19.82 6.03 -4.53
CA LYS A 107 20.91 5.05 -4.66
C LYS A 107 21.37 4.57 -3.28
N ILE A 108 21.54 5.48 -2.33
CA ILE A 108 21.93 5.16 -0.94
C ILE A 108 20.87 4.28 -0.28
N ALA A 109 19.61 4.70 -0.34
CA ALA A 109 18.48 3.98 0.26
C ALA A 109 18.29 2.58 -0.33
N LEU A 110 18.46 2.44 -1.65
CA LEU A 110 18.35 1.15 -2.32
C LEU A 110 19.53 0.22 -1.98
N CYS A 111 20.75 0.73 -1.82
CA CYS A 111 21.86 -0.07 -1.28
C CYS A 111 21.58 -0.53 0.16
N GLN A 112 20.99 0.32 1.02
CA GLN A 112 20.57 -0.08 2.37
C GLN A 112 19.49 -1.16 2.35
N GLN A 113 18.59 -1.09 1.36
CA GLN A 113 17.58 -2.12 1.13
C GLN A 113 18.21 -3.46 0.71
N ILE A 114 19.20 -3.44 -0.20
CA ILE A 114 19.94 -4.64 -0.63
C ILE A 114 20.70 -5.26 0.56
N LEU A 115 21.36 -4.46 1.39
CA LEU A 115 21.98 -4.93 2.63
C LEU A 115 20.96 -5.58 3.58
N SER A 116 19.72 -5.10 3.57
CA SER A 116 18.63 -5.71 4.35
C SER A 116 18.15 -7.03 3.76
N TYR A 117 18.21 -7.21 2.43
CA TYR A 117 17.93 -8.48 1.76
C TYR A 117 18.99 -9.54 2.07
N GLU A 118 20.26 -9.16 2.16
CA GLU A 118 21.31 -10.12 2.52
C GLU A 118 21.18 -10.57 3.98
N LYS A 119 20.92 -9.64 4.91
CA LYS A 119 20.57 -9.97 6.30
C LYS A 119 19.32 -10.84 6.41
N ALA A 120 18.53 -10.90 5.35
CA ALA A 120 17.31 -11.68 5.26
C ALA A 120 17.51 -13.05 4.58
N ASP A 121 18.74 -13.44 4.27
CA ASP A 121 19.09 -14.65 3.54
C ASP A 121 18.39 -14.76 2.16
N LEU A 122 18.08 -13.62 1.53
CA LEU A 122 17.48 -13.58 0.19
C LEU A 122 18.53 -13.47 -0.91
N ILE A 123 19.64 -12.80 -0.62
CA ILE A 123 20.77 -12.58 -1.52
C ILE A 123 22.09 -12.81 -0.78
N SER A 124 23.19 -12.95 -1.52
CA SER A 124 24.55 -12.85 -0.98
C SER A 124 25.29 -11.71 -1.66
N ILE A 125 26.09 -10.94 -0.91
CA ILE A 125 26.89 -9.84 -1.45
C ILE A 125 28.37 -10.27 -1.47
N LYS A 126 29.01 -10.09 -2.62
CA LYS A 126 30.43 -10.36 -2.82
C LYS A 126 31.15 -9.11 -3.30
N ARG A 127 32.41 -8.98 -2.91
CA ARG A 127 33.30 -7.95 -3.43
C ARG A 127 34.01 -8.49 -4.68
N GLN A 128 33.84 -7.81 -5.81
CA GLN A 128 34.55 -8.14 -7.05
C GLN A 128 35.85 -7.34 -7.17
N THR A 129 35.83 -6.06 -6.82
CA THR A 129 37.01 -5.19 -6.76
C THR A 129 36.90 -4.21 -5.59
N ASP A 130 37.90 -3.35 -5.40
CA ASP A 130 37.87 -2.34 -4.34
C ASP A 130 36.66 -1.41 -4.40
N LYS A 131 36.11 -1.19 -5.59
CA LYS A 131 35.00 -0.27 -5.88
C LYS A 131 33.76 -0.96 -6.45
N HIS A 132 33.76 -2.28 -6.61
CA HIS A 132 32.67 -3.00 -7.26
C HIS A 132 32.21 -4.18 -6.41
N PHE A 133 30.94 -4.14 -6.04
CA PHE A 133 30.22 -5.18 -5.34
C PHE A 133 29.21 -5.83 -6.28
N ILE A 134 29.00 -7.13 -6.12
CA ILE A 134 27.96 -7.88 -6.83
C ILE A 134 27.05 -8.53 -5.80
N PHE A 135 25.78 -8.73 -6.12
CA PHE A 135 24.88 -9.54 -5.31
C PHE A 135 24.18 -10.63 -6.12
N GLU A 136 24.08 -11.82 -5.55
CA GLU A 136 23.44 -12.97 -6.20
C GLU A 136 22.22 -13.40 -5.39
N CYS A 137 21.13 -13.75 -6.06
CA CYS A 137 19.93 -14.25 -5.40
C CYS A 137 20.10 -15.70 -4.96
N LEU A 138 19.64 -16.02 -3.74
CA LEU A 138 19.85 -17.33 -3.13
C LEU A 138 18.73 -18.34 -3.43
N HIS A 139 17.57 -17.86 -3.90
CA HIS A 139 16.38 -18.68 -4.11
C HIS A 139 15.97 -18.70 -5.58
N SER A 140 15.66 -19.89 -6.10
CA SER A 140 15.19 -20.06 -7.49
C SER A 140 13.84 -19.41 -7.76
N ASN A 141 13.06 -19.16 -6.71
CA ASN A 141 11.77 -18.48 -6.75
C ASN A 141 11.86 -17.02 -6.26
N THR A 142 13.01 -16.36 -6.42
CA THR A 142 13.17 -14.97 -6.00
C THR A 142 12.13 -14.07 -6.67
N GLY A 143 11.46 -13.26 -5.86
CA GLY A 143 10.51 -12.26 -6.32
C GLY A 143 9.07 -12.75 -6.49
N ILE A 144 8.72 -13.95 -6.00
CA ILE A 144 7.33 -14.44 -6.05
C ILE A 144 6.32 -13.57 -5.29
N GLU A 145 6.76 -12.74 -4.34
CA GLU A 145 5.95 -11.69 -3.71
C GLU A 145 5.28 -10.77 -4.74
N ARG A 146 5.89 -10.63 -5.94
CA ARG A 146 5.34 -9.86 -7.05
C ARG A 146 3.96 -10.37 -7.47
N PHE A 147 3.69 -11.67 -7.37
CA PHE A 147 2.41 -12.23 -7.78
C PHE A 147 1.25 -11.72 -6.89
N ASP A 148 1.46 -11.56 -5.58
CA ASP A 148 0.45 -10.96 -4.70
C ASP A 148 0.13 -9.51 -5.11
N ARG A 149 1.17 -8.76 -5.52
CA ARG A 149 0.99 -7.39 -6.03
C ARG A 149 0.24 -7.38 -7.37
N GLU A 150 0.57 -8.29 -8.27
CA GLU A 150 -0.10 -8.40 -9.57
C GLU A 150 -1.58 -8.80 -9.42
N SER A 151 -1.91 -9.70 -8.50
CA SER A 151 -3.32 -10.03 -8.21
C SER A 151 -4.10 -8.83 -7.66
N MET A 152 -3.45 -8.00 -6.85
CA MET A 152 -4.04 -6.73 -6.39
C MET A 152 -4.20 -5.73 -7.54
N ASP A 153 -3.19 -5.61 -8.40
CA ASP A 153 -3.26 -4.76 -9.60
C ASP A 153 -4.35 -5.25 -10.56
N PHE A 154 -4.57 -6.56 -10.67
CA PHE A 154 -5.67 -7.14 -11.45
C PHE A 154 -7.03 -6.67 -10.91
N LEU A 155 -7.27 -6.76 -9.60
CA LEU A 155 -8.51 -6.25 -8.99
C LEU A 155 -8.73 -4.78 -9.34
N LYS A 156 -7.69 -3.96 -9.19
CA LYS A 156 -7.75 -2.51 -9.47
C LYS A 156 -8.04 -2.23 -10.95
N HIS A 157 -7.29 -2.83 -11.86
CA HIS A 157 -7.34 -2.47 -13.29
C HIS A 157 -8.48 -3.16 -14.03
N ASN A 158 -8.85 -4.40 -13.67
CA ASN A 158 -9.78 -5.21 -14.45
C ASN A 158 -11.20 -5.25 -13.86
N ILE A 159 -11.34 -5.11 -12.54
CA ILE A 159 -12.64 -5.18 -11.87
C ILE A 159 -13.10 -3.78 -11.46
N ILE A 160 -12.32 -3.07 -10.64
CA ILE A 160 -12.71 -1.77 -10.11
C ILE A 160 -12.82 -0.72 -11.22
N SER A 161 -11.92 -0.71 -12.20
CA SER A 161 -12.03 0.22 -13.33
C SER A 161 -13.31 0.00 -14.14
N ARG A 162 -13.76 -1.24 -14.35
CA ARG A 162 -15.04 -1.52 -15.03
C ARG A 162 -16.24 -1.00 -14.25
N ILE A 163 -16.27 -1.22 -12.93
CA ILE A 163 -17.31 -0.67 -12.05
C ILE A 163 -17.37 0.86 -12.16
N ILE A 164 -16.20 1.52 -12.23
CA ILE A 164 -16.11 2.97 -12.40
C ILE A 164 -16.58 3.40 -13.79
N GLU A 165 -16.20 2.68 -14.85
CA GLU A 165 -16.64 2.95 -16.22
C GLU A 165 -18.17 2.84 -16.34
N ASP A 166 -18.79 1.82 -15.75
CA ASP A 166 -20.24 1.65 -15.72
C ASP A 166 -20.92 2.81 -14.97
N LYS A 167 -20.37 3.23 -13.82
CA LYS A 167 -20.86 4.41 -13.08
C LYS A 167 -20.72 5.71 -13.88
N LYS A 168 -19.62 5.89 -14.59
CA LYS A 168 -19.40 7.06 -15.48
C LYS A 168 -20.35 7.06 -16.67
N ALA A 169 -20.65 5.89 -17.24
CA ALA A 169 -21.57 5.73 -18.36
C ALA A 169 -23.03 6.06 -17.98
N ALA A 170 -23.41 5.90 -16.71
CA ALA A 170 -24.71 6.33 -16.20
C ALA A 170 -24.91 7.86 -16.17
N LEU A 171 -23.87 8.65 -16.53
CA LEU A 171 -23.82 10.11 -16.66
C LEU A 171 -24.55 10.89 -15.55
N SER A 172 -23.88 11.05 -14.40
CA SER A 172 -24.30 12.00 -13.36
C SER A 172 -24.11 13.47 -13.77
N PHE A 173 -23.21 13.76 -14.74
CA PHE A 173 -22.78 15.11 -15.09
C PHE A 173 -22.53 15.32 -16.58
N ASP A 174 -22.78 16.54 -17.08
CA ASP A 174 -22.31 17.00 -18.39
C ASP A 174 -20.84 17.44 -18.27
N VAL A 175 -19.93 16.51 -18.52
CA VAL A 175 -18.47 16.70 -18.37
C VAL A 175 -17.95 17.83 -19.25
N ASP A 176 -18.45 17.97 -20.47
CA ASP A 176 -18.02 19.01 -21.40
C ASP A 176 -18.45 20.40 -20.94
N ARG A 177 -19.69 20.53 -20.42
CA ARG A 177 -20.16 21.78 -19.81
C ARG A 177 -19.31 22.14 -18.60
N ILE A 178 -19.09 21.21 -17.67
CA ILE A 178 -18.30 21.43 -16.45
C ILE A 178 -16.88 21.87 -16.80
N ALA A 179 -16.22 21.18 -17.74
CA ALA A 179 -14.88 21.55 -18.19
C ALA A 179 -14.85 22.96 -18.80
N LYS A 180 -15.85 23.35 -19.60
CA LYS A 180 -15.93 24.70 -20.19
C LYS A 180 -16.19 25.77 -19.14
N GLU A 181 -17.05 25.52 -18.16
CA GLU A 181 -17.33 26.45 -17.07
C GLU A 181 -16.11 26.64 -16.18
N PHE A 182 -15.47 25.55 -15.76
CA PHE A 182 -14.29 25.62 -14.89
C PHE A 182 -13.14 26.39 -15.55
N LYS A 183 -12.89 26.17 -16.84
CA LYS A 183 -11.86 26.90 -17.61
C LYS A 183 -12.05 28.41 -17.59
N LYS A 184 -13.28 28.92 -17.52
CA LYS A 184 -13.56 30.37 -17.45
C LYS A 184 -13.17 30.98 -16.10
N LEU A 185 -13.12 30.17 -15.04
CA LEU A 185 -12.81 30.61 -13.68
C LEU A 185 -11.31 30.66 -13.40
N ILE A 186 -10.47 30.05 -14.27
CA ILE A 186 -9.03 29.98 -14.09
C ILE A 186 -8.35 31.29 -14.50
N LYS A 187 -7.58 31.84 -13.57
CA LYS A 187 -6.77 33.05 -13.71
C LYS A 187 -5.31 32.73 -13.42
N ASN A 188 -4.42 33.55 -13.99
CA ASN A 188 -2.98 33.45 -13.77
C ASN A 188 -2.47 34.80 -13.24
N PRO A 189 -2.66 35.06 -11.94
CA PRO A 189 -2.17 36.28 -11.32
C PRO A 189 -0.64 36.32 -11.37
N PHE A 190 -0.09 37.51 -11.63
CA PHE A 190 1.36 37.78 -11.65
C PHE A 190 2.19 36.91 -12.62
N GLY A 191 1.59 36.25 -13.61
CA GLY A 191 2.30 35.48 -14.62
C GLY A 191 2.71 34.06 -14.19
N ASP A 192 3.05 33.87 -12.92
CA ASP A 192 3.66 32.62 -12.43
C ASP A 192 2.77 31.78 -11.51
N TYR A 193 1.61 32.31 -11.10
CA TYR A 193 0.72 31.66 -10.14
C TYR A 193 -0.62 31.30 -10.75
N ILE A 194 -1.40 30.49 -10.02
CA ILE A 194 -2.76 30.11 -10.39
C ILE A 194 -3.75 30.58 -9.33
N SER A 195 -4.92 31.04 -9.77
CA SER A 195 -6.07 31.31 -8.93
C SER A 195 -7.32 30.91 -9.70
N TYR A 196 -8.26 30.28 -9.03
CA TYR A 196 -9.56 29.95 -9.61
C TYR A 196 -10.63 29.99 -8.54
N GLN A 197 -11.86 30.18 -8.98
CA GLN A 197 -13.06 29.96 -8.19
C GLN A 197 -13.69 28.64 -8.61
N THR A 198 -14.74 28.22 -7.90
CA THR A 198 -15.50 27.01 -8.20
C THR A 198 -16.99 27.28 -8.07
N THR A 199 -17.80 26.32 -8.51
CA THR A 199 -19.26 26.28 -8.33
C THR A 199 -19.63 24.93 -7.71
N PRO A 200 -20.82 24.80 -7.08
CA PRO A 200 -21.29 23.51 -6.55
C PRO A 200 -21.23 22.38 -7.58
N ASP A 201 -21.72 22.60 -8.81
CA ASP A 201 -21.65 21.60 -9.89
C ASP A 201 -20.22 21.13 -10.20
N ILE A 202 -19.25 22.05 -10.21
CA ILE A 202 -17.84 21.71 -10.45
C ILE A 202 -17.31 20.89 -9.26
N ASP A 203 -17.62 21.31 -8.03
CA ASP A 203 -17.19 20.61 -6.82
C ASP A 203 -17.75 19.19 -6.76
N ASP A 204 -19.05 19.01 -7.02
CA ASP A 204 -19.71 17.71 -7.01
C ASP A 204 -19.11 16.76 -8.05
N TYR A 205 -18.82 17.25 -9.26
CA TYR A 205 -18.13 16.46 -10.28
C TYR A 205 -16.76 15.99 -9.82
N TYR A 206 -15.94 16.89 -9.26
CA TYR A 206 -14.60 16.53 -8.80
C TYR A 206 -14.62 15.69 -7.52
N ASN A 207 -15.63 15.84 -6.66
CA ASN A 207 -15.87 14.93 -5.54
C ASN A 207 -16.15 13.51 -6.06
N GLU A 208 -16.96 13.36 -7.09
CA GLU A 208 -17.21 12.06 -7.75
C GLU A 208 -15.92 11.49 -8.36
N GLN A 209 -15.08 12.33 -8.99
CA GLN A 209 -13.76 11.87 -9.46
C GLN A 209 -12.85 11.44 -8.29
N GLY A 210 -12.92 12.14 -7.16
CA GLY A 210 -12.23 11.77 -5.92
C GLY A 210 -12.67 10.39 -5.42
N HIS A 211 -13.99 10.14 -5.40
CA HIS A 211 -14.57 8.83 -5.08
C HIS A 211 -14.01 7.73 -5.98
N TYR A 212 -14.02 7.94 -7.30
CA TYR A 212 -13.54 6.96 -8.26
C TYR A 212 -12.06 6.64 -8.08
N LEU A 213 -11.22 7.64 -7.75
CA LEU A 213 -9.82 7.36 -7.46
C LEU A 213 -9.64 6.62 -6.14
N LEU A 214 -10.40 6.98 -5.09
CA LEU A 214 -10.36 6.32 -3.78
C LEU A 214 -10.66 4.83 -3.89
N LEU A 215 -11.67 4.45 -4.69
CA LEU A 215 -12.01 3.03 -4.91
C LEU A 215 -10.82 2.22 -5.46
N LYS A 216 -9.87 2.86 -6.15
CA LYS A 216 -8.66 2.22 -6.69
C LYS A 216 -7.48 2.20 -5.70
N MET A 217 -7.60 2.81 -4.52
CA MET A 217 -6.54 2.89 -3.52
C MET A 217 -6.58 1.70 -2.55
N GLN A 218 -5.45 1.39 -1.93
CA GLN A 218 -5.34 0.31 -0.95
C GLN A 218 -5.49 0.83 0.48
N GLY A 219 -6.19 0.07 1.31
CA GLY A 219 -6.18 0.24 2.76
C GLY A 219 -7.21 1.23 3.30
N TYR A 220 -8.06 1.78 2.44
CA TYR A 220 -9.23 2.54 2.87
C TYR A 220 -10.27 1.62 3.53
N ASP A 221 -10.31 0.34 3.18
CA ASP A 221 -11.20 -0.71 3.68
C ASP A 221 -10.62 -1.51 4.87
N ASN A 222 -9.51 -1.04 5.45
CA ASN A 222 -8.84 -1.73 6.56
C ASN A 222 -9.68 -1.81 7.86
N PHE A 223 -10.69 -0.95 8.00
CA PHE A 223 -11.55 -0.84 9.18
C PHE A 223 -13.02 -0.70 8.76
N ASP A 224 -13.92 -1.03 9.69
CA ASP A 224 -15.35 -0.78 9.50
C ASP A 224 -15.61 0.74 9.47
N PRO A 225 -16.53 1.24 8.63
CA PRO A 225 -16.94 2.65 8.62
C PRO A 225 -17.29 3.19 10.03
N ASN A 226 -17.84 2.34 10.90
CA ASN A 226 -18.28 2.70 12.26
C ASN A 226 -17.22 2.48 13.34
N ASP A 227 -16.06 1.89 13.01
CA ASP A 227 -14.93 1.83 13.94
C ASP A 227 -14.53 3.27 14.32
N LYS A 228 -14.19 3.51 15.59
CA LYS A 228 -13.90 4.86 16.10
C LYS A 228 -12.44 5.00 16.48
N PHE A 229 -11.81 6.12 16.12
CA PHE A 229 -10.45 6.48 16.48
C PHE A 229 -10.44 7.87 17.11
N GLY A 230 -10.00 7.97 18.36
CA GLY A 230 -10.06 9.22 19.11
C GLY A 230 -11.49 9.78 19.17
N GLY A 231 -12.49 8.91 19.26
CA GLY A 231 -13.91 9.26 19.27
C GLY A 231 -14.54 9.59 17.91
N ILE A 232 -13.78 9.62 16.82
CA ILE A 232 -14.26 9.93 15.46
C ILE A 232 -14.46 8.63 14.69
N GLU A 233 -15.61 8.48 14.04
CA GLU A 233 -15.90 7.32 13.17
C GLU A 233 -15.01 7.31 11.93
N TYR A 234 -14.56 6.13 11.53
CA TYR A 234 -13.57 5.95 10.48
C TYR A 234 -14.05 6.47 9.12
N HIS A 235 -15.35 6.35 8.81
CA HIS A 235 -15.93 6.92 7.58
C HIS A 235 -15.65 8.42 7.44
N LYS A 236 -15.55 9.17 8.55
CA LYS A 236 -15.24 10.60 8.52
C LYS A 236 -13.84 10.89 8.02
N TYR A 237 -12.87 10.03 8.37
CA TYR A 237 -11.51 10.13 7.85
C TYR A 237 -11.48 9.87 6.34
N ILE A 238 -12.21 8.84 5.88
CA ILE A 238 -12.36 8.49 4.47
C ILE A 238 -12.96 9.65 3.69
N THR A 239 -14.08 10.22 4.15
CA THR A 239 -14.76 11.34 3.47
C THR A 239 -13.86 12.56 3.30
N ILE A 240 -13.11 12.96 4.34
CA ILE A 240 -12.18 14.10 4.21
C ILE A 240 -11.08 13.80 3.18
N ILE A 241 -10.50 12.60 3.21
CA ILE A 241 -9.48 12.20 2.24
C ILE A 241 -10.06 12.23 0.82
N GLU A 242 -11.24 11.67 0.61
CA GLU A 242 -11.95 11.65 -0.67
C GLU A 242 -12.16 13.06 -1.24
N LEU A 243 -12.64 13.99 -0.41
CA LEU A 243 -12.82 15.39 -0.80
C LEU A 243 -11.48 16.04 -1.17
N ILE A 244 -10.43 15.83 -0.39
CA ILE A 244 -9.11 16.40 -0.70
C ILE A 244 -8.55 15.81 -2.00
N ILE A 245 -8.77 14.52 -2.26
CA ILE A 245 -8.42 13.88 -3.54
C ILE A 245 -9.16 14.58 -4.69
N GLY A 246 -10.48 14.79 -4.57
CA GLY A 246 -11.26 15.51 -5.58
C GLY A 246 -10.73 16.92 -5.84
N VAL A 247 -10.40 17.66 -4.78
CA VAL A 247 -9.78 18.99 -4.91
C VAL A 247 -8.39 18.91 -5.55
N ALA A 248 -7.61 17.87 -5.29
CA ALA A 248 -6.30 17.67 -5.93
C ALA A 248 -6.44 17.39 -7.43
N ILE A 249 -7.40 16.55 -7.84
CA ILE A 249 -7.71 16.30 -9.26
C ILE A 249 -8.12 17.61 -9.95
N LYS A 250 -9.05 18.36 -9.34
CA LYS A 250 -9.48 19.69 -9.82
C LYS A 250 -8.32 20.65 -9.99
N HIS A 251 -7.41 20.69 -9.01
CA HIS A 251 -6.23 21.54 -9.06
C HIS A 251 -5.28 21.14 -10.20
N SER A 252 -5.01 19.85 -10.36
CA SER A 252 -4.19 19.32 -11.45
C SER A 252 -4.74 19.70 -12.82
N ASP A 253 -6.05 19.56 -13.04
CA ASP A 253 -6.71 19.96 -14.29
C ASP A 253 -6.56 21.46 -14.55
N ALA A 254 -6.71 22.28 -13.52
CA ALA A 254 -6.54 23.73 -13.63
C ALA A 254 -5.11 24.12 -14.02
N CYS A 255 -4.12 23.45 -13.41
CA CYS A 255 -2.70 23.64 -13.68
C CYS A 255 -2.33 23.20 -15.10
N LEU A 256 -2.81 22.04 -15.56
CA LEU A 256 -2.58 21.55 -16.92
C LEU A 256 -3.24 22.46 -17.97
N TYR A 257 -4.47 22.90 -17.73
CA TYR A 257 -5.14 23.87 -18.61
C TYR A 257 -4.35 25.17 -18.72
N LEU A 258 -3.89 25.71 -17.59
CA LEU A 258 -3.10 26.94 -17.57
C LEU A 258 -1.77 26.77 -18.30
N LYS A 259 -1.06 25.65 -18.08
CA LYS A 259 0.19 25.32 -18.80
C LYS A 259 -0.03 25.23 -20.31
N GLY A 260 -1.12 24.61 -20.76
CA GLY A 260 -1.50 24.56 -22.17
C GLY A 260 -1.78 25.94 -22.78
N LYS A 261 -2.42 26.84 -22.02
CA LYS A 261 -2.72 28.21 -22.47
C LYS A 261 -1.52 29.16 -22.39
N LYS A 262 -0.61 28.94 -21.43
CA LYS A 262 0.59 29.75 -21.19
C LYS A 262 1.79 28.81 -21.02
N PRO A 263 2.43 28.39 -22.14
CA PRO A 263 3.53 27.42 -22.11
C PRO A 263 4.73 27.82 -21.24
N ASN A 264 4.94 29.12 -21.03
CA ASN A 264 6.05 29.64 -20.22
C ASN A 264 5.85 29.48 -18.70
N VAL A 265 4.62 29.18 -18.25
CA VAL A 265 4.37 28.96 -16.81
C VAL A 265 5.03 27.67 -16.37
N GLN A 266 5.76 27.71 -15.26
CA GLN A 266 6.41 26.53 -14.70
C GLN A 266 5.41 25.75 -13.86
N LEU A 267 5.12 24.51 -14.24
CA LEU A 267 4.14 23.66 -13.56
C LEU A 267 4.59 23.37 -12.12
N GLU A 268 5.90 23.29 -11.89
CA GLU A 268 6.56 23.16 -10.59
C GLU A 268 6.09 24.23 -9.59
N ASN A 269 5.83 25.45 -10.06
CA ASN A 269 5.39 26.57 -9.20
C ASN A 269 3.89 26.55 -8.92
N LEU A 270 3.12 25.82 -9.73
CA LEU A 270 1.67 25.76 -9.62
C LEU A 270 1.18 24.57 -8.81
N ILE A 271 1.74 23.39 -9.08
CA ILE A 271 1.12 22.11 -8.72
C ILE A 271 1.01 21.89 -7.20
N SER A 272 2.08 22.18 -6.46
CA SER A 272 2.08 22.07 -5.01
C SER A 272 1.47 23.32 -4.40
N TYR A 273 0.35 23.16 -3.70
CA TYR A 273 -0.40 24.29 -3.16
C TYR A 273 -0.05 24.55 -1.70
N THR A 274 0.54 25.72 -1.41
CA THR A 274 0.82 26.13 -0.02
C THR A 274 -0.34 26.96 0.52
N GLN A 275 -0.81 26.60 1.71
CA GLN A 275 -1.99 27.22 2.31
C GLN A 275 -1.89 27.33 3.83
N ASN A 276 -2.70 28.21 4.41
CA ASN A 276 -2.84 28.29 5.86
C ASN A 276 -3.58 27.06 6.41
N LYS A 277 -2.99 26.41 7.42
CA LYS A 277 -3.51 25.21 8.09
C LYS A 277 -4.91 25.42 8.67
N ASN A 278 -5.11 26.52 9.39
CA ASN A 278 -6.39 26.80 10.04
C ASN A 278 -7.48 27.14 9.01
N ASN A 279 -7.13 27.86 7.94
CA ASN A 279 -8.08 28.15 6.87
C ASN A 279 -8.50 26.84 6.19
N ALA A 280 -7.55 25.98 5.80
CA ALA A 280 -7.88 24.69 5.19
C ALA A 280 -8.83 23.87 6.08
N ILE A 281 -8.54 23.74 7.38
CA ILE A 281 -9.41 23.02 8.32
C ILE A 281 -10.81 23.66 8.38
N ASN A 282 -10.89 25.00 8.46
CA ASN A 282 -12.16 25.71 8.51
C ASN A 282 -12.96 25.56 7.22
N ASP A 283 -12.31 25.58 6.07
CA ASP A 283 -12.94 25.44 4.76
C ASP A 283 -13.60 24.07 4.64
N TYR A 284 -12.88 22.99 4.96
CA TYR A 284 -13.46 21.64 4.94
C TYR A 284 -14.55 21.45 6.00
N ALA A 285 -14.36 21.95 7.23
CA ALA A 285 -15.37 21.88 8.29
C ALA A 285 -16.66 22.60 7.89
N SER A 286 -16.55 23.77 7.27
CA SER A 286 -17.69 24.55 6.79
C SER A 286 -18.38 23.86 5.62
N TYR A 287 -17.60 23.33 4.67
CA TYR A 287 -18.13 22.65 3.47
C TYR A 287 -18.98 21.41 3.83
N ILE A 288 -18.51 20.58 4.76
CA ILE A 288 -19.20 19.36 5.17
C ILE A 288 -20.19 19.56 6.33
N GLY A 289 -20.18 20.74 6.97
CA GLY A 289 -20.99 21.04 8.14
C GLY A 289 -20.61 20.24 9.40
N TRP A 290 -19.32 19.93 9.59
CA TRP A 290 -18.84 19.22 10.79
C TRP A 290 -18.14 20.15 11.77
N ASP A 291 -18.08 19.70 13.03
CA ASP A 291 -17.29 20.37 14.06
C ASP A 291 -15.81 20.49 13.63
N ARG A 292 -15.26 21.69 13.77
CA ARG A 292 -13.87 22.00 13.41
C ARG A 292 -12.86 21.07 14.08
N HIS A 293 -13.11 20.63 15.31
CA HIS A 293 -12.23 19.72 16.06
C HIS A 293 -12.14 18.34 15.39
N ILE A 294 -13.24 17.86 14.79
CA ILE A 294 -13.25 16.60 14.04
C ILE A 294 -12.32 16.71 12.83
N VAL A 295 -12.49 17.75 12.01
CA VAL A 295 -11.67 17.96 10.81
C VAL A 295 -10.20 18.19 11.17
N LYS A 296 -9.93 18.94 12.24
CA LYS A 296 -8.57 19.16 12.75
C LYS A 296 -7.88 17.83 13.09
N GLN A 297 -8.53 16.94 13.84
CA GLN A 297 -7.96 15.63 14.19
C GLN A 297 -7.68 14.78 12.95
N ILE A 298 -8.57 14.80 11.95
CA ILE A 298 -8.35 14.10 10.69
C ILE A 298 -7.11 14.65 9.97
N PHE A 299 -7.01 15.98 9.84
CA PHE A 299 -5.84 16.65 9.26
C PHE A 299 -4.54 16.25 9.94
N GLU A 300 -4.53 16.17 11.28
CA GLU A 300 -3.38 15.73 12.06
C GLU A 300 -2.96 14.27 11.80
N CYS A 301 -3.83 13.43 11.23
CA CYS A 301 -3.52 12.04 10.86
C CYS A 301 -3.07 11.88 9.39
N ILE A 302 -3.30 12.88 8.54
CA ILE A 302 -2.91 12.86 7.11
C ILE A 302 -1.81 13.88 6.77
N THR A 303 -1.22 14.49 7.79
CA THR A 303 -0.15 15.50 7.67
C THR A 303 1.17 14.97 8.21
N LEU A 304 2.25 15.13 7.44
CA LEU A 304 3.61 14.97 7.93
C LEU A 304 4.02 16.22 8.71
N THR A 305 4.43 16.03 9.95
CA THR A 305 4.73 17.07 10.94
C THR A 305 6.07 16.82 11.61
N LYS A 306 6.58 17.80 12.36
CA LYS A 306 7.79 17.61 13.19
C LYS A 306 7.61 16.54 14.27
N GLU A 307 6.38 16.18 14.63
CA GLU A 307 6.08 15.14 15.62
C GLU A 307 6.15 13.72 15.05
N ASN A 308 5.92 13.53 13.74
CA ASN A 308 5.80 12.20 13.13
C ASN A 308 6.76 11.94 11.96
N PHE A 309 7.55 12.93 11.51
CA PHE A 309 8.43 12.77 10.35
C PHE A 309 9.44 11.64 10.54
N ASP A 310 10.05 11.54 11.72
CA ASP A 310 11.10 10.55 11.97
C ASP A 310 10.54 9.13 11.82
N TYR A 311 9.36 8.89 12.39
CA TYR A 311 8.63 7.64 12.29
C TYR A 311 8.19 7.31 10.86
N TYR A 312 7.61 8.26 10.12
CA TYR A 312 7.06 7.97 8.79
C TYR A 312 8.15 7.86 7.71
N LEU A 313 9.19 8.70 7.78
CA LEU A 313 10.26 8.74 6.77
C LEU A 313 11.33 7.65 6.99
N GLU A 314 11.28 6.90 8.10
CA GLU A 314 12.10 5.70 8.29
C GLU A 314 11.68 4.52 7.43
N TYR A 315 10.43 4.48 6.99
CA TYR A 315 9.95 3.41 6.13
C TYR A 315 10.59 3.51 4.74
N PRO A 316 11.03 2.38 4.14
CA PRO A 316 11.57 2.39 2.79
C PRO A 316 10.46 2.71 1.79
N ALA A 317 10.71 3.71 0.93
CA ALA A 317 9.82 4.16 -0.13
C ALA A 317 8.33 4.33 0.30
N PRO A 318 8.03 5.11 1.36
CA PRO A 318 6.66 5.33 1.75
C PRO A 318 5.96 6.20 0.68
N PRO A 319 4.63 6.12 0.53
CA PRO A 319 3.88 7.08 -0.28
C PRO A 319 4.05 8.50 0.28
N PRO A 320 4.13 9.54 -0.57
CA PRO A 320 4.13 10.92 -0.08
C PRO A 320 2.87 11.24 0.75
N PRO A 321 2.98 12.03 1.81
CA PRO A 321 1.84 12.48 2.61
C PRO A 321 0.99 13.52 1.86
N MET A 322 -0.32 13.58 2.11
CA MET A 322 -1.20 14.59 1.48
C MET A 322 -0.81 16.01 1.85
N PHE A 323 -0.47 16.22 3.12
CA PHE A 323 -0.02 17.49 3.64
C PHE A 323 1.34 17.37 4.30
N ILE A 324 2.13 18.43 4.14
CA ILE A 324 3.47 18.56 4.69
C ILE A 324 3.49 19.88 5.45
N GLU A 325 3.62 19.78 6.78
CA GLU A 325 3.73 20.95 7.64
C GLU A 325 5.13 21.55 7.52
N VAL A 326 5.15 22.84 7.21
CA VAL A 326 6.37 23.61 6.96
C VAL A 326 6.53 24.80 7.89
N SER A 327 5.45 25.20 8.57
CA SER A 327 5.46 26.12 9.70
C SER A 327 4.20 25.88 10.55
N GLY A 328 4.10 26.50 11.72
CA GLY A 328 2.98 26.30 12.65
C GLY A 328 1.62 26.71 12.07
N SER A 329 1.62 27.46 10.97
CA SER A 329 0.41 27.90 10.27
C SER A 329 0.34 27.50 8.80
N LEU A 330 1.37 26.87 8.21
CA LEU A 330 1.42 26.57 6.77
C LEU A 330 1.53 25.07 6.49
N LEU A 331 0.72 24.63 5.52
CA LEU A 331 0.77 23.29 4.93
C LEU A 331 1.08 23.40 3.44
N ILE A 332 1.93 22.51 2.94
CA ILE A 332 2.02 22.20 1.51
C ILE A 332 1.09 21.03 1.25
N ARG A 333 0.14 21.19 0.32
CA ARG A 333 -0.64 20.10 -0.25
C ARG A 333 0.16 19.46 -1.37
N SER A 334 0.59 18.22 -1.18
CA SER A 334 1.28 17.44 -2.20
C SER A 334 0.27 16.77 -3.11
N ILE A 335 0.33 17.05 -4.40
CA ILE A 335 -0.52 16.38 -5.39
C ILE A 335 -0.13 14.91 -5.52
N ALA A 336 1.16 14.57 -5.47
CA ALA A 336 1.59 13.18 -5.44
C ALA A 336 1.07 12.45 -4.19
N GLY A 337 1.03 13.11 -3.04
CA GLY A 337 0.47 12.53 -1.82
C GLY A 337 -1.04 12.35 -1.86
N CYS A 338 -1.76 13.28 -2.50
CA CYS A 338 -3.19 13.17 -2.70
C CYS A 338 -3.55 12.04 -3.69
N LEU A 339 -2.85 11.94 -4.81
CA LEU A 339 -3.15 10.98 -5.88
C LEU A 339 -2.49 9.61 -5.70
N GLY A 340 -1.55 9.49 -4.76
CA GLY A 340 -0.85 8.26 -4.40
C GLY A 340 -1.66 7.36 -3.47
N ASN A 341 -1.16 7.14 -2.25
CA ASN A 341 -1.89 6.38 -1.23
C ASN A 341 -1.88 7.09 0.13
N PRO A 342 -2.86 7.98 0.39
CA PRO A 342 -2.94 8.75 1.64
C PRO A 342 -3.24 7.86 2.87
N PHE A 343 -3.82 6.68 2.65
CA PHE A 343 -4.17 5.75 3.73
C PHE A 343 -2.92 5.13 4.38
N ALA A 344 -1.76 5.17 3.73
CA ALA A 344 -0.51 4.69 4.30
C ALA A 344 -0.10 5.50 5.54
N LEU A 345 -0.13 6.85 5.45
CA LEU A 345 0.12 7.71 6.61
C LEU A 345 -1.04 7.64 7.61
N LEU A 346 -2.29 7.71 7.12
CA LEU A 346 -3.48 7.64 7.99
C LEU A 346 -3.41 6.43 8.93
N ASN A 347 -3.29 5.23 8.36
CA ASN A 347 -3.36 3.99 9.14
C ASN A 347 -2.21 3.88 10.15
N ARG A 348 -1.03 4.41 9.80
CA ARG A 348 0.12 4.48 10.71
C ARG A 348 -0.12 5.49 11.85
N GLU A 349 -0.67 6.65 11.55
CA GLU A 349 -0.98 7.66 12.57
C GLU A 349 -2.16 7.24 13.47
N LEU A 350 -3.17 6.55 12.92
CA LEU A 350 -4.26 5.96 13.72
C LEU A 350 -3.69 4.96 14.73
N LYS A 351 -2.78 4.08 14.30
CA LYS A 351 -2.09 3.14 15.20
C LYS A 351 -1.26 3.85 16.26
N ARG A 352 -0.49 4.86 15.86
CA ARG A 352 0.42 5.60 16.76
C ARG A 352 -0.33 6.43 17.80
N LYS A 353 -1.39 7.11 17.39
CA LYS A 353 -2.16 8.05 18.25
C LYS A 353 -3.26 7.35 19.05
N PHE A 354 -3.89 6.31 18.49
CA PHE A 354 -5.10 5.70 19.04
C PHE A 354 -4.98 4.18 19.15
N ILE A 355 -3.90 3.68 19.77
CA ILE A 355 -3.60 2.23 19.79
C ILE A 355 -4.73 1.36 20.34
N LYS A 356 -5.44 1.81 21.40
CA LYS A 356 -6.57 1.04 21.98
C LYS A 356 -7.74 0.88 21.01
N ASP A 357 -8.05 1.95 20.30
CA ASP A 357 -9.10 1.98 19.29
C ASP A 357 -8.70 1.12 18.08
N PHE A 358 -7.44 1.23 17.67
CA PHE A 358 -6.85 0.43 16.60
C PHE A 358 -6.92 -1.08 16.90
N ASP A 359 -6.49 -1.51 18.08
CA ASP A 359 -6.52 -2.92 18.48
C ASP A 359 -7.96 -3.45 18.53
N LYS A 360 -8.91 -2.64 18.99
CA LYS A 360 -10.34 -2.99 18.97
C LYS A 360 -10.86 -3.18 17.55
N ALA A 361 -10.55 -2.24 16.65
CA ALA A 361 -10.97 -2.31 15.24
C ALA A 361 -10.35 -3.49 14.50
N VAL A 362 -9.11 -3.85 14.85
CA VAL A 362 -8.39 -5.02 14.32
C VAL A 362 -9.07 -6.34 14.72
N ASN A 363 -9.57 -6.45 15.97
CA ASN A 363 -10.23 -7.69 16.43
C ASN A 363 -11.48 -8.06 15.61
N ASN A 364 -12.10 -7.10 14.92
CA ASN A 364 -13.28 -7.33 14.09
C ASN A 364 -12.94 -7.72 12.63
N ARG A 365 -11.66 -7.67 12.23
CA ARG A 365 -11.23 -7.90 10.85
C ARG A 365 -11.53 -9.31 10.35
N GLU A 366 -11.32 -10.31 11.19
CA GLU A 366 -11.50 -11.71 10.79
C GLU A 366 -12.97 -12.03 10.47
N ASP A 367 -13.89 -11.48 11.26
CA ASP A 367 -15.33 -11.62 11.00
C ASP A 367 -15.76 -10.99 9.67
N ARG A 368 -15.22 -9.81 9.35
CA ARG A 368 -15.43 -9.20 8.03
C ARG A 368 -14.87 -10.07 6.92
N PHE A 369 -13.66 -10.61 7.10
CA PHE A 369 -13.03 -11.47 6.10
C PHE A 369 -13.84 -12.74 5.86
N ARG A 370 -14.37 -13.36 6.92
CA ARG A 370 -15.27 -14.52 6.85
C ARG A 370 -16.53 -14.23 6.02
N LYS A 371 -17.20 -13.10 6.30
CA LYS A 371 -18.41 -12.69 5.57
C LYS A 371 -18.14 -12.46 4.09
N GLU A 372 -17.02 -11.83 3.77
CA GLU A 372 -16.60 -11.63 2.39
C GLU A 372 -16.32 -12.96 1.67
N LEU A 373 -15.59 -13.88 2.32
CA LEU A 373 -15.32 -15.22 1.79
C LEU A 373 -16.62 -15.96 1.44
N PHE A 374 -17.64 -15.87 2.29
CA PHE A 374 -18.92 -16.52 2.07
C PHE A 374 -19.70 -16.05 0.84
N ASN A 375 -19.33 -14.90 0.25
CA ASN A 375 -19.90 -14.43 -1.02
C ASN A 375 -19.51 -15.32 -2.21
N PHE A 376 -18.41 -16.09 -2.11
CA PHE A 376 -18.03 -17.08 -3.13
C PHE A 376 -18.90 -18.34 -3.13
N PHE A 377 -19.72 -18.53 -2.09
CA PHE A 377 -20.52 -19.74 -1.88
C PHE A 377 -22.01 -19.44 -1.92
N SER A 378 -22.54 -18.93 -3.03
CA SER A 378 -23.95 -18.50 -3.11
C SER A 378 -24.98 -19.63 -3.25
N LYS A 379 -24.55 -20.86 -3.57
CA LYS A 379 -25.47 -22.00 -3.75
C LYS A 379 -26.17 -22.38 -2.45
N GLU A 380 -27.47 -22.65 -2.53
CA GLU A 380 -28.30 -23.13 -1.40
C GLU A 380 -27.86 -24.51 -0.88
N SER A 381 -27.12 -25.27 -1.67
CA SER A 381 -26.48 -26.52 -1.24
C SER A 381 -25.33 -26.33 -0.27
N ILE A 382 -24.82 -25.10 -0.12
CA ILE A 382 -23.70 -24.79 0.78
C ILE A 382 -24.21 -24.29 2.12
N ILE A 383 -23.81 -25.01 3.16
CA ILE A 383 -23.95 -24.62 4.55
C ILE A 383 -22.72 -23.81 4.94
N LYS A 384 -22.94 -22.69 5.64
CA LYS A 384 -21.88 -21.80 6.09
C LYS A 384 -22.01 -21.66 7.60
N ILE A 385 -20.92 -21.91 8.32
CA ILE A 385 -20.89 -21.67 9.76
C ILE A 385 -20.33 -20.28 10.00
N ASP A 386 -21.21 -19.32 10.28
CA ASP A 386 -20.87 -17.90 10.44
C ASP A 386 -20.34 -17.56 11.84
N ARG A 387 -19.37 -18.37 12.28
CA ARG A 387 -18.60 -18.16 13.51
C ARG A 387 -17.36 -19.03 13.53
N GLU A 388 -16.36 -18.59 14.29
CA GLU A 388 -15.24 -19.43 14.69
C GLU A 388 -15.73 -20.64 15.50
N ILE A 389 -15.23 -21.83 15.19
CA ILE A 389 -15.48 -23.05 15.96
C ILE A 389 -14.19 -23.48 16.67
N LYS A 390 -14.27 -23.58 18.01
CA LYS A 390 -13.18 -24.08 18.84
C LYS A 390 -13.25 -25.59 18.96
N ILE A 391 -12.15 -26.24 18.61
CA ILE A 391 -11.95 -27.67 18.67
C ILE A 391 -11.00 -27.99 19.83
N SER A 392 -11.38 -28.98 20.64
CA SER A 392 -10.53 -29.51 21.69
C SER A 392 -10.60 -31.04 21.72
N PHE A 393 -9.44 -31.69 21.67
CA PHE A 393 -9.29 -33.15 21.73
C PHE A 393 -7.87 -33.49 22.18
N ASP A 394 -7.66 -34.56 22.94
CA ASP A 394 -6.32 -35.04 23.35
C ASP A 394 -5.32 -33.94 23.77
N ASP A 395 -5.77 -33.02 24.64
CA ASP A 395 -5.04 -31.81 25.08
C ASP A 395 -4.65 -30.80 23.97
N VAL A 396 -5.00 -31.08 22.73
CA VAL A 396 -4.93 -30.17 21.59
C VAL A 396 -6.10 -29.18 21.67
N LYS A 397 -5.78 -27.91 21.48
CA LYS A 397 -6.74 -26.82 21.29
C LYS A 397 -6.42 -26.09 19.99
N THR A 398 -7.43 -25.91 19.17
CA THR A 398 -7.36 -25.16 17.91
C THR A 398 -8.73 -24.56 17.60
N ASP A 399 -8.73 -23.62 16.68
CA ASP A 399 -9.89 -22.93 16.14
C ASP A 399 -10.02 -23.19 14.64
N ILE A 400 -11.21 -22.98 14.09
CA ILE A 400 -11.46 -22.98 12.65
C ILE A 400 -12.23 -21.70 12.34
N ASP A 401 -11.62 -20.82 11.55
CA ASP A 401 -12.12 -19.47 11.37
C ASP A 401 -13.36 -19.46 10.48
N ALA A 402 -13.41 -20.30 9.44
CA ALA A 402 -14.60 -20.46 8.61
C ALA A 402 -14.79 -21.90 8.15
N ILE A 403 -16.05 -22.31 8.02
CA ILE A 403 -16.45 -23.66 7.60
C ILE A 403 -17.53 -23.53 6.54
N VAL A 404 -17.36 -24.27 5.45
CA VAL A 404 -18.39 -24.48 4.43
C VAL A 404 -18.58 -25.97 4.17
N TYR A 405 -19.81 -26.40 3.96
CA TYR A 405 -20.13 -27.80 3.68
C TYR A 405 -21.16 -27.89 2.56
N ASN A 406 -20.86 -28.68 1.54
CA ASN A 406 -21.77 -28.93 0.44
C ASN A 406 -22.59 -30.20 0.70
N LYS A 407 -23.90 -30.04 0.92
CA LYS A 407 -24.80 -31.17 1.24
C LYS A 407 -25.14 -32.06 0.05
N GLU A 408 -24.83 -31.64 -1.18
CA GLU A 408 -25.04 -32.44 -2.38
C GLU A 408 -23.87 -33.39 -2.67
N THR A 409 -22.64 -32.92 -2.42
CA THR A 409 -21.40 -33.64 -2.72
C THR A 409 -20.67 -34.15 -1.47
N ASN A 410 -21.23 -33.90 -0.28
CA ASN A 410 -20.63 -34.23 1.01
C ASN A 410 -19.19 -33.68 1.18
N THR A 411 -18.89 -32.55 0.55
CA THR A 411 -17.57 -31.91 0.59
C THR A 411 -17.48 -30.90 1.73
N LEU A 412 -16.42 -30.97 2.52
CA LEU A 412 -16.12 -30.07 3.63
C LEU A 412 -14.94 -29.15 3.29
N GLY A 413 -15.12 -27.85 3.48
CA GLY A 413 -14.06 -26.84 3.39
C GLY A 413 -13.78 -26.21 4.75
N LEU A 414 -12.52 -26.27 5.20
CA LEU A 414 -12.06 -25.69 6.47
C LEU A 414 -11.03 -24.59 6.22
N PHE A 415 -11.22 -23.43 6.83
CA PHE A 415 -10.43 -22.24 6.53
C PHE A 415 -9.74 -21.70 7.78
N GLN A 416 -8.45 -21.40 7.64
CA GLN A 416 -7.75 -20.43 8.46
C GLN A 416 -7.66 -19.11 7.69
N LEU A 417 -8.14 -18.04 8.30
CA LEU A 417 -8.12 -16.67 7.81
C LEU A 417 -7.07 -15.87 8.58
N LYS A 418 -6.27 -15.08 7.87
CA LYS A 418 -5.25 -14.23 8.49
C LYS A 418 -5.27 -12.84 7.87
N TRP A 419 -5.40 -11.82 8.73
CA TRP A 419 -5.38 -10.41 8.33
C TRP A 419 -4.07 -9.73 8.74
N GLN A 420 -3.03 -9.93 7.95
CA GLN A 420 -1.78 -9.20 8.06
C GLN A 420 -1.87 -7.83 7.37
N ASP A 421 -1.31 -6.78 7.99
CA ASP A 421 -1.11 -5.52 7.27
C ASP A 421 -0.02 -5.69 6.20
N PRO A 422 -0.10 -4.96 5.06
CA PRO A 422 0.94 -4.94 4.04
C PRO A 422 2.30 -4.55 4.62
N PHE A 423 3.38 -5.18 4.12
CA PHE A 423 4.75 -4.85 4.53
C PHE A 423 5.49 -3.91 3.55
N SER A 424 4.93 -3.68 2.36
CA SER A 424 5.53 -2.83 1.30
C SER A 424 7.01 -3.19 1.07
N HIS A 425 7.95 -2.26 1.24
CA HIS A 425 9.39 -2.50 1.10
C HIS A 425 10.10 -2.85 2.42
N SER A 426 9.40 -2.91 3.56
CA SER A 426 10.06 -3.12 4.86
C SER A 426 10.38 -4.60 5.11
N ILE A 427 11.67 -4.95 5.10
CA ILE A 427 12.13 -6.29 5.45
C ILE A 427 11.82 -6.67 6.89
N LYS A 428 11.84 -5.69 7.81
CA LYS A 428 11.42 -5.91 9.20
C LYS A 428 9.94 -6.32 9.27
N GLU A 429 9.07 -5.62 8.55
CA GLU A 429 7.64 -5.97 8.51
C GLU A 429 7.44 -7.31 7.79
N ARG A 430 8.18 -7.58 6.70
CA ARG A 430 8.19 -8.88 5.99
C ARG A 430 8.48 -10.03 6.94
N PHE A 431 9.56 -9.96 7.72
CA PHE A 431 9.91 -10.97 8.72
C PHE A 431 8.85 -11.13 9.80
N SER A 432 8.31 -10.02 10.28
CA SER A 432 7.20 -10.05 11.24
C SER A 432 6.00 -10.81 10.67
N ARG A 433 5.68 -10.66 9.37
CA ARG A 433 4.58 -11.41 8.74
C ARG A 433 4.90 -12.88 8.64
N ILE A 434 6.09 -13.25 8.18
CA ILE A 434 6.51 -14.65 8.05
C ILE A 434 6.43 -15.37 9.40
N ASN A 435 7.03 -14.79 10.44
CA ASN A 435 7.12 -15.39 11.77
C ASN A 435 5.76 -15.51 12.47
N ASN A 436 4.79 -14.67 12.12
CA ASN A 436 3.45 -14.72 12.70
C ASN A 436 2.47 -15.59 11.90
N LEU A 437 2.66 -15.71 10.59
CA LEU A 437 1.73 -16.40 9.69
C LEU A 437 2.05 -17.89 9.60
N PHE A 438 3.24 -18.24 9.11
CA PHE A 438 3.53 -19.62 8.69
C PHE A 438 3.62 -20.60 9.86
N PRO A 439 4.31 -20.30 10.98
CA PRO A 439 4.36 -21.23 12.10
C PRO A 439 2.96 -21.55 12.62
N LYS A 440 2.10 -20.54 12.79
CA LYS A 440 0.73 -20.71 13.27
C LYS A 440 -0.16 -21.46 12.29
N ALA A 441 -0.06 -21.14 11.00
CA ALA A 441 -0.84 -21.82 9.96
C ALA A 441 -0.43 -23.29 9.79
N ASN A 442 0.87 -23.60 9.81
CA ASN A 442 1.34 -24.98 9.73
C ASN A 442 1.01 -25.79 11.00
N GLU A 443 1.12 -25.15 12.18
CA GLU A 443 0.65 -25.76 13.44
C GLU A 443 -0.86 -26.06 13.36
N TRP A 444 -1.66 -25.11 12.87
CA TRP A 444 -3.09 -25.29 12.66
C TRP A 444 -3.39 -26.46 11.71
N LEU A 445 -2.75 -26.51 10.53
CA LEU A 445 -2.91 -27.60 9.57
C LEU A 445 -2.57 -28.95 10.21
N THR A 446 -1.49 -29.02 10.97
CA THR A 446 -1.08 -30.24 11.68
C THR A 446 -2.16 -30.69 12.67
N LYS A 447 -2.70 -29.77 13.48
CA LYS A 447 -3.75 -30.06 14.45
C LYS A 447 -5.05 -30.48 13.78
N ILE A 448 -5.46 -29.81 12.71
CA ILE A 448 -6.71 -30.12 11.98
C ILE A 448 -6.60 -31.47 11.27
N LYS A 449 -5.48 -31.79 10.62
CA LYS A 449 -5.29 -33.11 10.00
C LYS A 449 -5.35 -34.24 11.04
N ARG A 450 -4.68 -34.05 12.20
CA ARG A 450 -4.75 -35.02 13.30
C ARG A 450 -6.17 -35.17 13.82
N TRP A 451 -6.90 -34.07 13.96
CA TRP A 451 -8.31 -34.10 14.38
C TRP A 451 -9.17 -34.90 13.39
N LEU A 452 -9.06 -34.60 12.10
CA LEU A 452 -9.78 -35.28 11.03
C LEU A 452 -9.45 -36.78 10.95
N SER A 453 -8.21 -37.19 11.25
CA SER A 453 -7.83 -38.61 11.24
C SER A 453 -8.23 -39.38 12.51
N THR A 454 -8.58 -38.68 13.59
CA THR A 454 -8.86 -39.28 14.90
C THR A 454 -10.35 -39.59 15.08
N PHE A 455 -11.23 -38.78 14.50
CA PHE A 455 -12.67 -38.86 14.70
C PHE A 455 -13.41 -39.28 13.42
N ASP A 456 -14.54 -39.96 13.60
CA ASP A 456 -15.44 -40.28 12.48
C ASP A 456 -16.18 -39.04 11.95
N ASP A 457 -16.68 -39.13 10.72
CA ASP A 457 -17.41 -38.07 10.04
C ASP A 457 -18.53 -37.47 10.90
N ARG A 458 -19.26 -38.33 11.61
CA ARG A 458 -20.39 -37.90 12.43
C ARG A 458 -19.92 -37.02 13.59
N THR A 459 -18.83 -37.40 14.24
CA THR A 459 -18.25 -36.64 15.34
C THR A 459 -17.71 -35.30 14.83
N ILE A 460 -17.07 -35.29 13.66
CA ILE A 460 -16.59 -34.08 12.99
C ILE A 460 -17.75 -33.14 12.66
N LEU A 461 -18.77 -33.62 11.95
CA LEU A 461 -19.91 -32.79 11.52
C LEU A 461 -20.72 -32.24 12.71
N ASN A 462 -20.83 -33.00 13.80
CA ASN A 462 -21.45 -32.53 15.04
C ASN A 462 -20.62 -31.42 15.71
N ALA A 463 -19.30 -31.60 15.81
CA ALA A 463 -18.41 -30.59 16.39
C ALA A 463 -18.42 -29.28 15.58
N LEU A 464 -18.51 -29.37 14.26
CA LEU A 464 -18.68 -28.23 13.35
C LEU A 464 -20.12 -27.70 13.31
N GLN A 465 -21.03 -28.34 14.03
CA GLN A 465 -22.46 -27.97 14.14
C GLN A 465 -23.23 -28.06 12.83
N ILE A 466 -22.73 -28.79 11.84
CA ILE A 466 -23.37 -28.96 10.54
C ILE A 466 -24.65 -29.81 10.66
N GLU A 467 -24.60 -30.91 11.42
CA GLU A 467 -25.80 -31.74 11.65
C GLU A 467 -26.90 -30.97 12.39
N ASN A 468 -26.53 -30.04 13.29
CA ASN A 468 -27.50 -29.19 13.99
C ASN A 468 -28.23 -28.24 13.03
N VAL A 469 -27.55 -27.79 11.97
CA VAL A 469 -28.13 -26.92 10.94
C VAL A 469 -29.01 -27.72 9.97
N LEU A 470 -28.62 -28.94 9.64
CA LEU A 470 -29.36 -29.81 8.70
C LEU A 470 -30.52 -30.58 9.33
N GLY A 471 -30.43 -30.92 10.62
CA GLY A 471 -31.39 -31.78 11.31
C GLY A 471 -31.31 -33.27 10.92
N GLU A 472 -30.29 -33.67 10.15
CA GLU A 472 -30.11 -35.06 9.70
C GLU A 472 -28.63 -35.46 9.70
N LYS A 473 -28.39 -36.78 9.73
CA LYS A 473 -27.04 -37.35 9.71
C LYS A 473 -26.45 -37.29 8.31
N ARG A 474 -25.17 -36.94 8.21
CA ARG A 474 -24.44 -36.85 6.94
C ARG A 474 -23.06 -37.50 7.06
N THR A 475 -22.40 -37.66 5.92
CA THR A 475 -21.02 -38.17 5.81
C THR A 475 -20.13 -37.13 5.13
N ILE A 476 -18.82 -37.35 5.16
CA ILE A 476 -17.85 -36.50 4.49
C ILE A 476 -17.16 -37.34 3.41
N GLU A 477 -17.31 -36.94 2.15
CA GLU A 477 -16.59 -37.61 1.05
C GLU A 477 -15.21 -37.02 0.83
N ARG A 478 -15.07 -35.70 0.98
CA ARG A 478 -13.83 -34.95 0.72
C ARG A 478 -13.66 -33.80 1.69
N VAL A 479 -12.42 -33.53 2.06
CA VAL A 479 -12.04 -32.38 2.89
C VAL A 479 -10.99 -31.55 2.16
N TYR A 480 -11.22 -30.24 2.08
CA TYR A 480 -10.27 -29.27 1.55
C TYR A 480 -9.88 -28.27 2.64
N LEU A 481 -8.57 -28.09 2.81
CA LEU A 481 -7.99 -27.17 3.79
C LEU A 481 -7.51 -25.89 3.08
N PHE A 482 -7.83 -24.74 3.65
CA PHE A 482 -7.50 -23.45 3.09
C PHE A 482 -6.78 -22.57 4.11
N VAL A 483 -5.73 -21.89 3.67
CA VAL A 483 -5.09 -20.81 4.42
C VAL A 483 -5.15 -19.54 3.58
N LEU A 484 -5.98 -18.59 4.01
CA LEU A 484 -6.20 -17.35 3.28
C LEU A 484 -5.65 -16.14 4.03
N ALA A 485 -4.93 -15.31 3.30
CA ALA A 485 -4.38 -14.04 3.76
C ALA A 485 -5.18 -12.86 3.19
N ARG A 486 -5.36 -11.78 3.95
CA ARG A 486 -5.94 -10.55 3.35
C ARG A 486 -5.04 -9.93 2.28
N ASN A 487 -3.75 -9.77 2.55
CA ASN A 487 -2.84 -9.02 1.70
C ASN A 487 -1.79 -9.89 1.00
N GLN A 488 -0.74 -10.32 1.70
CA GLN A 488 0.32 -11.16 1.14
C GLN A 488 0.34 -12.53 1.80
N ILE A 489 0.64 -13.54 0.99
CA ILE A 489 0.88 -14.92 1.44
C ILE A 489 2.12 -15.53 0.80
N ASN A 490 2.57 -15.01 -0.34
CA ASN A 490 3.67 -15.60 -1.10
C ASN A 490 4.99 -14.93 -0.72
N PHE A 491 5.94 -15.69 -0.15
CA PHE A 491 7.23 -15.18 0.31
C PHE A 491 8.38 -16.03 -0.22
N THR A 492 9.37 -15.39 -0.84
CA THR A 492 10.63 -16.02 -1.27
C THR A 492 11.30 -16.71 -0.09
N GLY A 493 11.77 -17.95 -0.31
CA GLY A 493 12.43 -18.78 0.70
C GLY A 493 11.50 -19.45 1.72
N ILE A 494 10.17 -19.39 1.53
CA ILE A 494 9.20 -20.06 2.40
C ILE A 494 8.46 -21.17 1.63
N GLU A 495 8.47 -22.37 2.19
CA GLU A 495 7.70 -23.51 1.71
C GLU A 495 6.33 -23.57 2.39
N MET A 496 5.31 -23.91 1.61
CA MET A 496 3.93 -24.04 2.07
C MET A 496 3.52 -25.51 2.07
N ASP A 497 2.69 -25.92 3.03
CA ASP A 497 2.14 -27.26 3.08
C ASP A 497 1.26 -27.53 1.85
N GLU A 498 1.69 -28.47 1.00
CA GLU A 498 1.05 -28.75 -0.30
C GLU A 498 -0.35 -29.34 -0.19
N THR A 499 -0.72 -29.90 0.96
CA THR A 499 -2.05 -30.51 1.17
C THR A 499 -3.15 -29.47 1.37
N ALA A 500 -2.78 -28.20 1.57
CA ALA A 500 -3.71 -27.09 1.68
C ALA A 500 -3.60 -26.16 0.46
N ALA A 501 -4.68 -25.43 0.20
CA ALA A 501 -4.68 -24.31 -0.74
C ALA A 501 -4.34 -23.02 0.02
N TRP A 502 -3.23 -22.39 -0.37
CA TRP A 502 -2.78 -21.11 0.17
C TRP A 502 -3.09 -20.02 -0.85
N GLY A 503 -3.63 -18.89 -0.40
CA GLY A 503 -3.87 -17.75 -1.27
C GLY A 503 -4.05 -16.43 -0.54
N SER A 504 -3.69 -15.33 -1.20
CA SER A 504 -4.16 -14.00 -0.78
C SER A 504 -5.59 -13.76 -1.27
N TRP A 505 -6.30 -12.83 -0.63
CA TRP A 505 -7.65 -12.45 -1.03
C TRP A 505 -7.70 -11.97 -2.48
N TYR A 506 -6.70 -11.18 -2.89
CA TYR A 506 -6.57 -10.69 -4.25
C TYR A 506 -6.32 -11.82 -5.24
N GLN A 507 -5.45 -12.79 -4.88
CA GLN A 507 -5.19 -13.98 -5.69
C GLN A 507 -6.44 -14.85 -5.86
N LEU A 508 -7.26 -14.99 -4.81
CA LEU A 508 -8.54 -15.69 -4.89
C LEU A 508 -9.49 -15.02 -5.90
N ILE A 509 -9.66 -13.70 -5.83
CA ILE A 509 -10.51 -12.94 -6.76
C ILE A 509 -10.00 -13.07 -8.21
N GLU A 510 -8.70 -12.92 -8.41
CA GLU A 510 -8.07 -13.10 -9.73
C GLU A 510 -8.30 -14.52 -10.27
N ALA A 511 -8.08 -15.55 -9.45
CA ALA A 511 -8.23 -16.94 -9.85
C ALA A 511 -9.67 -17.28 -10.25
N TYR A 512 -10.68 -16.69 -9.59
CA TYR A 512 -12.08 -16.82 -10.02
C TYR A 512 -12.38 -16.13 -11.34
N SER A 513 -11.64 -15.07 -11.67
CA SER A 513 -11.84 -14.29 -12.89
C SER A 513 -11.10 -14.86 -14.10
N THR A 514 -9.95 -15.52 -13.89
CA THR A 514 -9.01 -15.88 -14.96
C THR A 514 -8.90 -17.39 -15.22
N ILE A 515 -9.14 -18.22 -14.21
CA ILE A 515 -9.10 -19.67 -14.36
C ILE A 515 -10.51 -20.14 -14.71
N HIS A 516 -10.66 -21.13 -15.57
CA HIS A 516 -11.96 -21.73 -15.87
C HIS A 516 -11.91 -23.22 -15.54
N THR A 517 -12.96 -23.69 -14.88
CA THR A 517 -13.10 -25.07 -14.41
C THR A 517 -14.48 -25.57 -14.81
N THR A 518 -14.64 -26.88 -14.90
CA THR A 518 -15.92 -27.56 -15.12
C THR A 518 -16.49 -28.16 -13.84
N LEU A 519 -15.91 -27.79 -12.68
CA LEU A 519 -16.24 -28.35 -11.38
C LEU A 519 -17.55 -27.74 -10.88
N ASN A 520 -18.48 -28.60 -10.50
CA ASN A 520 -19.79 -28.18 -9.98
C ASN A 520 -19.77 -27.89 -8.48
N ASP A 521 -18.81 -28.47 -7.74
CA ASP A 521 -18.67 -28.25 -6.32
C ASP A 521 -17.84 -26.97 -6.07
N PRO A 522 -18.44 -25.89 -5.52
CA PRO A 522 -17.72 -24.63 -5.34
C PRO A 522 -16.55 -24.72 -4.35
N ILE A 523 -16.55 -25.70 -3.44
CA ILE A 523 -15.45 -25.89 -2.47
C ILE A 523 -14.23 -26.47 -3.17
N GLU A 524 -14.43 -27.56 -3.92
CA GLU A 524 -13.39 -28.17 -4.75
C GLU A 524 -12.90 -27.19 -5.81
N ASP A 525 -13.82 -26.45 -6.44
CA ASP A 525 -13.51 -25.43 -7.44
C ASP A 525 -12.55 -24.37 -6.89
N MET A 526 -12.86 -23.80 -5.71
CA MET A 526 -11.98 -22.84 -5.04
C MET A 526 -10.60 -23.44 -4.77
N PHE A 527 -10.54 -24.68 -4.27
CA PHE A 527 -9.28 -25.36 -3.96
C PHE A 527 -8.41 -25.50 -5.21
N VAL A 528 -8.99 -26.00 -6.30
CA VAL A 528 -8.29 -26.20 -7.58
C VAL A 528 -7.81 -24.87 -8.16
N ARG A 529 -8.66 -23.83 -8.15
CA ARG A 529 -8.30 -22.49 -8.63
C ARG A 529 -7.13 -21.89 -7.85
N LEU A 530 -7.17 -21.96 -6.53
CA LEU A 530 -6.08 -21.46 -5.69
C LEU A 530 -4.78 -22.21 -5.93
N LYS A 531 -4.81 -23.55 -5.95
CA LYS A 531 -3.64 -24.38 -6.26
C LYS A 531 -3.07 -24.06 -7.65
N ALA A 532 -3.93 -23.91 -8.65
CA ALA A 532 -3.53 -23.54 -10.00
C ALA A 532 -2.97 -22.11 -10.08
N SER A 533 -3.42 -21.19 -9.21
CA SER A 533 -2.91 -19.82 -9.13
C SER A 533 -1.63 -19.67 -8.28
N SER A 534 -1.15 -20.74 -7.64
CA SER A 534 0.05 -20.70 -6.80
C SER A 534 1.28 -20.22 -7.59
N PRO A 535 2.28 -19.56 -6.95
CA PRO A 535 3.48 -19.10 -7.64
C PRO A 535 4.17 -20.17 -8.48
N GLN A 536 4.26 -21.40 -7.97
CA GLN A 536 4.89 -22.53 -8.64
C GLN A 536 4.19 -22.89 -9.94
N GLU A 537 2.85 -22.88 -9.97
CA GLU A 537 2.07 -23.14 -11.17
C GLU A 537 2.03 -21.93 -12.10
N ARG A 538 2.03 -20.72 -11.54
CA ARG A 538 2.01 -19.47 -12.29
C ARG A 538 3.29 -19.29 -13.10
N ILE A 539 4.46 -19.57 -12.53
CA ILE A 539 5.78 -19.53 -13.21
C ILE A 539 5.86 -20.52 -14.38
N LYS A 540 5.06 -21.59 -14.40
CA LYS A 540 5.04 -22.51 -15.55
C LYS A 540 4.30 -21.91 -16.76
N ARG A 541 3.37 -20.98 -16.52
CA ARG A 541 2.52 -20.35 -17.55
C ARG A 541 3.02 -18.96 -17.93
N GLU A 542 3.64 -18.27 -16.97
CA GLU A 542 4.16 -16.91 -17.09
C GLU A 542 5.68 -16.91 -16.98
N LYS A 543 6.34 -15.83 -17.39
CA LYS A 543 7.79 -15.72 -17.15
C LYS A 543 8.03 -15.57 -15.65
N ALA A 544 9.03 -16.29 -15.12
CA ALA A 544 9.52 -16.05 -13.78
C ALA A 544 9.90 -14.56 -13.62
N PRO A 545 9.73 -13.96 -12.43
CA PRO A 545 10.24 -12.63 -12.17
C PRO A 545 11.73 -12.56 -12.49
N ASP A 546 12.10 -11.73 -13.46
CA ASP A 546 13.48 -11.41 -13.80
C ASP A 546 13.87 -10.11 -13.10
N LEU A 547 15.06 -10.10 -12.49
CA LEU A 547 15.63 -8.90 -11.89
C LEU A 547 16.15 -7.92 -12.95
N GLY A 548 16.41 -8.39 -14.17
CA GLY A 548 17.04 -7.62 -15.24
C GLY A 548 18.47 -7.20 -14.89
N ASP A 549 19.07 -6.35 -15.73
CA ASP A 549 20.37 -5.75 -15.42
C ASP A 549 20.20 -4.66 -14.37
N PHE A 550 20.69 -4.90 -13.15
CA PHE A 550 20.66 -3.95 -12.05
C PHE A 550 22.03 -3.30 -11.88
N CYS A 551 22.07 -1.96 -11.81
CA CYS A 551 23.30 -1.22 -11.58
C CYS A 551 23.06 0.05 -10.77
N ILE A 552 23.63 0.11 -9.57
CA ILE A 552 23.81 1.37 -8.83
C ILE A 552 25.26 1.81 -9.00
N ASP A 553 25.46 2.95 -9.64
CA ASP A 553 26.78 3.55 -9.85
C ASP A 553 26.87 4.94 -9.22
N PHE A 554 27.86 5.12 -8.33
CA PHE A 554 28.24 6.40 -7.71
C PHE A 554 29.50 7.02 -8.36
N GLY A 555 30.10 6.35 -9.34
CA GLY A 555 31.39 6.68 -9.97
C GLY A 555 32.60 6.15 -9.20
N ASP A 556 32.58 6.27 -7.87
CA ASP A 556 33.61 5.74 -6.96
C ASP A 556 33.22 4.41 -6.30
N LEU A 557 31.97 3.96 -6.48
CA LEU A 557 31.40 2.72 -5.98
C LEU A 557 30.34 2.22 -6.97
N LYS A 558 30.38 0.93 -7.29
CA LYS A 558 29.41 0.25 -8.17
C LYS A 558 28.84 -0.98 -7.47
N LEU A 559 27.53 -1.20 -7.58
CA LEU A 559 26.81 -2.39 -7.12
C LEU A 559 25.95 -2.94 -8.26
N THR A 560 26.16 -4.20 -8.63
CA THR A 560 25.38 -4.89 -9.67
C THR A 560 24.80 -6.21 -9.15
N ASN A 561 23.78 -6.73 -9.83
CA ASN A 561 23.36 -8.13 -9.62
C ASN A 561 24.16 -9.11 -10.48
#